data_AF-X1UWS4-F1
#
_entry.id   AF-X1UWS4-F1
#
_cell.length_a   1.000
_cell.length_b   1.000
_cell.length_c   1.000
_cell.angle_alpha   90.00
_cell.angle_beta   90.00
_cell.angle_gamma   90.00
#
_symmetry.space_group_name_H-M   'P 1'
#
loop_
_entity.id
_entity.type
_entity.pdbx_description
1 polymer ?
#
loop_
_entity_poly.entity_id
_entity_poly.type
_entity_poly.pdbx_seq_one_letter_code
_entity_poly.pdbx_strand_id
1 'polypeptide(L)' 'VLVDAWQWTPLFMMILLAGLQSIPVEPHESALVDGASRPQVFWHITLPMLKLSIIAALLIRLVDV' A
#
# COMPACT_ATOMS: atom_id res chain seq x y z
N VAL A 1 1.99 -23.69 6.06
CA VAL A 1 1.04 -22.56 6.26
C VAL A 1 1.55 -21.50 7.23
N LEU A 2 1.64 -21.74 8.56
CA LEU A 2 2.07 -20.68 9.50
C LEU A 2 3.56 -20.30 9.32
N VAL A 3 4.43 -21.31 9.14
CA VAL A 3 5.87 -21.10 8.86
C VAL A 3 6.08 -20.41 7.52
N ASP A 4 5.34 -20.81 6.46
CA ASP A 4 5.38 -20.10 5.17
C ASP A 4 4.93 -18.64 5.33
N ALA A 5 3.80 -18.41 6.01
CA ALA A 5 3.32 -17.05 6.23
C ALA A 5 4.39 -16.21 6.95
N TRP A 6 5.05 -16.74 7.97
CA TRP A 6 6.14 -16.07 8.67
C TRP A 6 7.33 -15.74 7.78
N GLN A 7 7.75 -16.66 6.92
CA GLN A 7 8.89 -16.46 6.03
C GLN A 7 8.62 -15.37 4.98
N TRP A 8 7.39 -15.27 4.48
CA TRP A 8 7.01 -14.32 3.43
C TRP A 8 6.53 -12.96 3.96
N THR A 9 6.15 -12.86 5.24
CA THR A 9 5.67 -11.61 5.86
C THR A 9 6.67 -10.44 5.78
N PRO A 10 7.98 -10.61 6.03
CA PRO A 10 8.96 -9.52 5.98
C PRO A 10 9.09 -8.90 4.59
N LEU A 11 9.13 -9.74 3.55
CA LEU A 11 9.21 -9.28 2.16
C LEU A 11 7.95 -8.51 1.77
N PHE A 12 6.77 -9.04 2.12
CA PHE A 12 5.49 -8.39 1.84
C PHE A 12 5.39 -7.03 2.54
N MET A 13 5.82 -6.95 3.80
CA MET A 13 5.89 -5.71 4.57
C MET A 13 6.82 -4.68 3.91
N MET A 14 7.99 -5.10 3.43
CA MET A 14 8.92 -4.19 2.74
C MET A 14 8.33 -3.62 1.46
N ILE A 15 7.64 -4.45 0.65
CA ILE A 15 7.02 -3.99 -0.60
C ILE A 15 5.87 -3.02 -0.30
N LEU A 16 5.02 -3.33 0.67
CA LEU A 16 3.93 -2.45 1.08
C LEU A 16 4.48 -1.13 1.64
N LEU A 17 5.55 -1.17 2.44
CA LEU A 17 6.18 0.02 3.00
C LEU A 17 6.83 0.88 1.90
N ALA A 18 7.56 0.27 0.96
CA ALA A 18 8.11 0.98 -0.19
C ALA A 18 6.99 1.63 -1.03
N GLY A 19 5.89 0.90 -1.20
CA GLY A 19 4.69 1.39 -1.86
C GLY A 19 4.01 2.56 -1.16
N LEU A 20 4.04 2.58 0.18
CA LEU A 20 3.58 3.70 0.99
C LEU A 20 4.51 4.90 0.89
N GLN A 21 5.82 4.67 0.91
CA GLN A 21 6.84 5.72 0.78
C GLN A 21 6.85 6.35 -0.61
N SER A 22 6.44 5.63 -1.66
CA SER A 22 6.33 6.18 -3.01
C SER A 22 5.11 7.07 -3.23
N ILE A 23 4.16 7.13 -2.28
CA ILE A 23 2.96 7.97 -2.42
C ILE A 23 3.38 9.44 -2.22
N PRO A 24 3.19 10.33 -3.22
CA PRO A 24 3.44 11.75 -3.07
C PRO A 24 2.50 12.36 -2.01
N VAL A 25 3.01 13.33 -1.25
CA VAL A 25 2.29 13.97 -0.13
C VAL A 25 1.29 15.03 -0.63
N GLU A 26 1.47 15.53 -1.84
CA GLU A 26 0.63 16.57 -2.48
C GLU A 26 -0.87 16.21 -2.56
N PRO A 27 -1.30 15.01 -3.00
CA PRO A 27 -2.72 14.64 -2.99
C PRO A 27 -3.31 14.57 -1.57
N HIS A 28 -2.50 14.26 -0.57
CA HIS A 28 -2.93 14.29 0.83
C HIS A 28 -3.19 15.71 1.34
N GLU A 29 -2.29 16.64 1.03
CA GLU A 29 -2.46 18.05 1.41
C GLU A 29 -3.62 18.71 0.67
N SER A 30 -3.78 18.41 -0.62
CA SER A 30 -4.90 18.93 -1.44
C SER A 30 -6.25 18.49 -0.88
N ALA A 31 -6.37 17.22 -0.47
CA ALA A 31 -7.60 16.70 0.11
C ALA A 31 -7.93 17.29 1.49
N LEU A 32 -6.91 17.64 2.28
CA LEU A 32 -7.11 18.32 3.56
C LEU A 32 -7.56 19.78 3.35
N VAL A 33 -7.02 20.46 2.34
CA VAL A 33 -7.45 21.81 1.94
C VAL A 33 -8.90 21.80 1.41
N ASP A 34 -9.28 20.75 0.68
CA ASP A 34 -10.66 20.54 0.19
C ASP A 34 -11.66 20.10 1.28
N GLY A 35 -11.21 19.93 2.53
CA GLY A 35 -12.07 19.57 3.66
C GLY A 35 -12.44 18.08 3.73
N ALA A 36 -11.69 17.19 3.05
CA ALA A 36 -11.93 15.76 3.10
C ALA A 36 -11.64 15.17 4.49
N SER A 37 -12.51 14.26 4.93
CA SER A 37 -12.33 13.55 6.21
C SER A 37 -11.22 12.47 6.12
N ARG A 38 -10.54 12.18 7.23
CA ARG A 38 -9.49 11.14 7.31
C ARG A 38 -9.85 9.78 6.66
N PRO A 39 -11.04 9.20 6.89
CA PRO A 39 -11.41 7.97 6.21
C PRO A 39 -11.61 8.16 4.70
N GLN A 40 -12.14 9.30 4.23
CA GLN A 40 -12.24 9.56 2.79
C GLN A 40 -10.87 9.62 2.12
N VAL A 41 -9.90 10.29 2.75
CA VAL A 41 -8.51 10.36 2.27
C VAL A 41 -7.91 8.95 2.19
N PHE A 42 -8.12 8.10 3.19
CA PHE A 42 -7.62 6.73 3.16
C PHE A 42 -8.20 5.92 1.99
N TRP A 43 -9.53 5.89 1.82
CA TRP A 43 -10.19 5.07 0.80
C TRP A 43 -10.05 5.61 -0.63
N HIS A 44 -9.96 6.93 -0.81
CA HIS A 44 -9.94 7.55 -2.14
C HIS A 44 -8.55 7.98 -2.61
N ILE A 45 -7.57 8.06 -1.71
CA ILE A 45 -6.20 8.48 -2.06
C ILE A 45 -5.23 7.37 -1.69
N THR A 46 -5.10 7.06 -0.39
CA THR A 46 -4.09 6.11 0.09
C THR A 46 -4.27 4.72 -0.50
N LEU A 47 -5.46 4.13 -0.40
CA LEU A 47 -5.76 2.78 -0.87
C LEU A 47 -5.61 2.62 -2.41
N PRO A 48 -6.17 3.50 -3.27
CA PRO A 48 -6.00 3.39 -4.71
C PRO A 48 -4.57 3.65 -5.17
N MET A 49 -3.79 4.46 -4.46
CA MET A 49 -2.36 4.65 -4.77
C MET A 49 -1.51 3.45 -4.32
N LEU A 50 -1.83 2.86 -3.16
CA LEU A 50 -1.23 1.59 -2.71
C LEU A 50 -1.57 0.40 -3.60
N LYS A 51 -2.68 0.44 -4.36
CA LYS A 51 -3.08 -0.64 -5.28
C LYS A 51 -1.93 -1.09 -6.17
N LEU A 52 -1.13 -0.15 -6.70
CA LEU A 52 -0.01 -0.48 -7.58
C LEU A 52 1.03 -1.35 -6.86
N SER A 53 1.35 -0.98 -5.62
CA SER A 53 2.31 -1.68 -4.76
C SER A 53 1.77 -3.02 -4.25
N ILE A 54 0.47 -3.08 -3.94
CA ILE A 54 -0.22 -4.33 -3.58
C ILE A 54 -0.22 -5.31 -4.75
N ILE A 55 -0.48 -4.83 -5.97
CA ILE A 55 -0.41 -5.67 -7.19
C ILE A 55 1.01 -6.18 -7.39
N ALA A 56 2.03 -5.33 -7.26
CA ALA A 56 3.42 -5.76 -7.36
C ALA A 56 3.78 -6.85 -6.32
N ALA A 57 3.38 -6.65 -5.06
CA ALA A 57 3.58 -7.63 -3.99
C ALA A 57 2.88 -8.97 -4.29
N LEU A 58 1.62 -8.91 -4.75
CA LEU A 58 0.84 -10.08 -5.12
C LEU A 58 1.44 -10.84 -6.31
N LEU A 59 1.95 -10.13 -7.32
CA LEU A 59 2.60 -10.74 -8.48
C LEU A 59 3.84 -11.52 -8.09
N ILE A 60 4.69 -10.94 -7.24
CA ILE A 60 5.87 -11.64 -6.68
C ILE A 60 5.41 -12.90 -5.95
N ARG A 61 4.41 -12.77 -5.06
CA ARG A 61 3.84 -13.90 -4.33
C ARG A 61 3.27 -14.99 -5.23
N LEU A 62 2.71 -14.63 -6.38
CA LEU A 62 2.14 -15.59 -7.34
C LEU A 62 3.23 -16.36 -8.09
N VAL A 63 4.37 -15.73 -8.35
CA VAL A 63 5.53 -16.37 -8.99
C VAL A 63 6.23 -17.33 -8.02
N ASP A 64 6.30 -16.98 -6.75
CA ASP A 64 7.01 -17.75 -5.72
C ASP A 64 6.18 -18.89 -5.09
N VAL A 65 4.87 -18.99 -5.40
CA VAL A 65 3.95 -20.05 -4.95
C VAL A 65 3.89 -21.20 -5.95
#